data_AF-A0A950VWR5-F1
#
_entry.id   AF-A0A950VWR5-F1
#
_cell.length_a   1.000
_cell.length_b   1.000
_cell.length_c   1.000
_cell.angle_alpha   90.00
_cell.angle_beta   90.00
_cell.angle_gamma   90.00
#
_symmetry.space_group_name_H-M   'P 1'
#
loop_
_entity.id
_entity.type
_entity.pdbx_description
1 polymer ?
#
loop_
_entity_poly.entity_id
_entity_poly.type
_entity_poly.pdbx_seq_one_letter_code
_entity_poly.pdbx_strand_id
1 'polypeptide(L)'
;MVGISISGELAAEHPRFMAACAAGGRELHVFGHARPSERAGAGNNAQADTVASMASTAPSAIGTIALADQLRFLRERVPLSDADVTAATGADEETALAWLERRVAPAGEQAARLSELIAACERLEVSSRPDAIPDWLNRTVPVLGGRTPLAAIAAGDYELVAGIAEDLIDPPFT
;
A
#
# COMPACT_ATOMS: atom_id res chain seq x y z
N MET A 1 -20.10 -29.11 3.42
CA MET A 1 -18.75 -28.60 3.08
C MET A 1 -18.96 -27.62 1.93
N VAL A 2 -19.16 -26.34 2.25
CA VAL A 2 -19.49 -25.31 1.25
C VAL A 2 -18.17 -24.77 0.72
N GLY A 3 -17.82 -25.17 -0.50
CA GLY A 3 -16.72 -24.58 -1.24
C GLY A 3 -17.20 -23.28 -1.85
N ILE A 4 -16.68 -22.15 -1.38
CA ILE A 4 -16.89 -20.86 -2.03
C ILE A 4 -15.95 -20.83 -3.24
N SER A 5 -16.48 -21.19 -4.42
CA SER A 5 -15.83 -20.92 -5.69
C SER A 5 -16.07 -19.46 -6.05
N ILE A 6 -15.07 -18.62 -5.80
CA ILE A 6 -14.94 -17.29 -6.40
C ILE A 6 -13.79 -17.34 -7.41
N SER A 7 -14.03 -17.98 -8.55
CA SER A 7 -13.08 -17.98 -9.67
C SER A 7 -13.88 -18.04 -10.96
N GLY A 8 -14.18 -16.88 -11.54
CA GLY A 8 -14.76 -16.82 -12.89
C GLY A 8 -15.45 -15.51 -13.24
N GLU A 9 -16.22 -14.91 -12.34
CA GLU A 9 -17.20 -13.89 -12.76
C GLU A 9 -16.68 -12.43 -12.73
N LEU A 10 -15.59 -12.14 -12.00
CA LEU A 10 -14.97 -10.80 -11.96
C LEU A 10 -14.11 -10.47 -13.21
N ALA A 11 -13.94 -11.41 -14.14
CA ALA A 11 -13.05 -11.27 -15.30
C ALA A 11 -13.61 -10.40 -16.44
N ALA A 12 -14.91 -10.11 -16.45
CA ALA A 12 -15.57 -9.47 -17.60
C ALA A 12 -15.64 -7.93 -17.51
N GLU A 13 -15.51 -7.35 -16.32
CA GLU A 13 -15.95 -5.96 -16.10
C GLU A 13 -14.81 -4.93 -16.05
N HIS A 14 -13.55 -5.35 -15.89
CA HIS A 14 -12.39 -4.44 -15.88
C HIS A 14 -11.16 -5.03 -16.60
N PRO A 15 -11.16 -5.10 -17.95
CA PRO A 15 -10.03 -5.65 -18.73
C PRO A 15 -8.73 -4.88 -18.50
N ARG A 16 -8.78 -3.61 -18.06
CA ARG A 16 -7.60 -2.77 -17.78
C ARG A 16 -6.95 -3.05 -16.44
N PHE A 17 -7.76 -3.23 -15.39
CA PHE A 17 -7.30 -3.73 -14.10
C PHE A 17 -6.60 -5.08 -14.28
N MET A 18 -7.19 -5.97 -15.09
CA MET A 18 -6.59 -7.27 -15.41
C MET A 18 -5.38 -7.18 -16.33
N ALA A 19 -5.29 -6.23 -17.27
CA ALA A 19 -4.13 -6.05 -18.13
C ALA A 19 -2.91 -5.50 -17.36
N ALA A 20 -3.10 -4.53 -16.48
CA ALA A 20 -2.07 -4.05 -15.56
C ALA A 20 -1.57 -5.19 -14.64
N CYS A 21 -2.48 -6.08 -14.24
CA CYS A 21 -2.14 -7.25 -13.44
C CYS A 21 -1.50 -8.41 -14.23
N ALA A 22 -1.87 -8.63 -15.49
CA ALA A 22 -1.40 -9.75 -16.32
C ALA A 22 -0.01 -9.52 -16.93
N ALA A 23 0.44 -8.26 -17.03
CA ALA A 23 1.77 -7.93 -17.53
C ALA A 23 2.94 -8.44 -16.64
N GLY A 24 2.65 -8.99 -15.45
CA GLY A 24 3.66 -9.46 -14.49
C GLY A 24 4.17 -10.91 -14.66
N GLY A 25 3.70 -11.66 -15.67
CA GLY A 25 4.00 -13.09 -15.82
C GLY A 25 5.02 -13.41 -16.92
N ARG A 26 6.32 -13.10 -16.75
CA ARG A 26 7.39 -13.75 -17.53
C ARG A 26 8.60 -14.06 -16.66
N GLU A 27 8.96 -15.34 -16.63
CA GLU A 27 10.20 -15.91 -16.09
C GLU A 27 11.41 -15.02 -16.40
N LEU A 28 12.13 -14.61 -15.36
CA LEU A 28 13.49 -14.13 -15.48
C LEU A 28 14.40 -15.03 -14.66
N HIS A 29 15.20 -15.79 -15.40
CA HIS A 29 16.34 -16.55 -14.92
C HIS A 29 17.20 -15.70 -13.99
N VAL A 30 17.38 -16.20 -12.76
CA VAL A 30 18.31 -15.66 -11.78
C VAL A 30 19.73 -15.99 -12.23
N PHE A 31 20.43 -15.00 -12.79
CA PHE A 31 21.89 -15.02 -12.90
C PHE A 31 22.46 -14.05 -11.87
N GLY A 32 23.12 -14.62 -10.85
CA GLY A 32 23.89 -13.85 -9.88
C GLY A 32 25.23 -13.44 -10.46
N HIS A 33 25.71 -12.25 -10.10
CA HIS A 33 27.14 -11.96 -10.01
C HIS A 33 27.43 -10.82 -9.02
N ALA A 34 28.27 -11.17 -8.05
CA ALA A 34 29.35 -10.41 -7.40
C ALA A 34 29.17 -8.92 -7.05
N ARG A 35 29.31 -8.62 -5.75
CA ARG A 35 29.78 -7.33 -5.24
C ARG A 35 31.26 -7.11 -5.60
N PRO A 36 31.65 -5.84 -5.79
CA PRO A 36 32.93 -5.38 -5.26
C PRO A 36 32.78 -4.15 -4.36
N SER A 37 33.59 -4.17 -3.31
CA SER A 37 33.83 -3.14 -2.31
C SER A 37 34.79 -2.05 -2.81
N GLU A 38 34.85 -0.96 -2.03
CA GLU A 38 35.89 0.10 -1.96
C GLU A 38 35.72 1.33 -2.86
N ARG A 39 36.08 2.56 -2.46
CA ARG A 39 36.29 3.26 -1.17
C ARG A 39 36.62 4.71 -1.55
N ALA A 40 36.16 5.68 -0.74
CA ALA A 40 36.74 7.01 -0.49
C ALA A 40 36.94 8.03 -1.64
N GLY A 41 36.39 9.25 -1.43
CA GLY A 41 36.80 10.47 -2.12
C GLY A 41 35.93 11.67 -1.72
N ALA A 42 36.47 12.55 -0.89
CA ALA A 42 35.85 13.74 -0.33
C ALA A 42 35.59 14.86 -1.37
N GLY A 43 34.64 15.75 -1.06
CA GLY A 43 34.48 17.02 -1.78
C GLY A 43 33.18 17.75 -1.45
N ASN A 44 33.27 18.71 -0.54
CA ASN A 44 32.22 19.66 -0.17
C ASN A 44 31.66 20.40 -1.39
N ASN A 45 30.38 20.77 -1.33
CA ASN A 45 29.94 22.14 -1.62
C ASN A 45 28.56 22.40 -0.99
N ALA A 46 28.55 23.39 -0.10
CA ALA A 46 27.35 24.03 0.42
C ALA A 46 26.92 25.13 -0.54
N GLN A 47 25.68 25.13 -1.00
CA GLN A 47 24.73 26.23 -0.79
C GLN A 47 23.39 25.95 -1.47
N ALA A 48 22.34 26.19 -0.67
CA ALA A 48 21.04 26.76 -1.03
C ALA A 48 20.23 26.08 -2.14
N ASP A 49 19.25 25.28 -1.70
CA ASP A 49 17.87 25.49 -2.17
C ASP A 49 16.90 25.13 -1.04
N THR A 50 16.44 26.18 -0.36
CA THR A 50 15.28 26.14 0.52
C THR A 50 14.05 26.11 -0.38
N VAL A 51 13.54 24.91 -0.65
CA VAL A 51 12.14 24.73 -1.05
C VAL A 51 11.52 23.64 -0.20
N ALA A 52 10.41 24.00 0.42
CA ALA A 52 9.63 23.19 1.34
C ALA A 52 9.32 21.80 0.76
N SER A 53 9.57 20.75 1.55
CA SER A 53 8.91 19.47 1.35
C SER A 53 8.59 18.81 2.70
N MET A 54 7.36 19.13 3.12
CA MET A 54 6.40 18.31 3.85
C MET A 54 6.79 17.76 5.22
N ALA A 55 6.25 18.44 6.23
CA ALA A 55 6.09 17.92 7.57
C ALA A 55 5.47 16.52 7.52
N SER A 56 6.25 15.52 7.93
CA SER A 56 5.71 14.28 8.46
C SER A 56 4.82 14.66 9.65
N THR A 57 3.53 14.82 9.37
CA THR A 57 2.54 15.14 10.39
C THR A 57 2.30 13.86 11.16
N ALA A 58 3.06 13.67 12.24
CA ALA A 58 2.73 12.63 13.20
C ALA A 58 1.29 12.90 13.71
N PRO A 59 0.38 11.91 13.68
CA PRO A 59 -0.97 12.12 14.14
C PRO A 59 -0.96 12.46 15.64
N SER A 60 -1.49 13.63 15.99
CA SER A 60 -1.80 13.98 17.39
C SER A 60 -2.82 12.99 17.96
N ALA A 61 -2.82 12.76 19.28
CA ALA A 61 -3.64 11.74 19.96
C ALA A 61 -5.15 11.78 19.63
N ILE A 62 -5.71 12.94 19.25
CA ILE A 62 -7.09 13.08 18.76
C ILE A 62 -7.25 12.49 17.34
N GLY A 63 -6.26 12.67 16.46
CA GLY A 63 -6.21 12.04 15.14
C GLY A 63 -5.93 10.53 15.19
N THR A 64 -5.25 10.07 16.23
CA THR A 64 -4.94 8.64 16.48
C THR A 64 -6.19 7.82 16.76
N ILE A 65 -7.10 8.31 17.62
CA ILE A 65 -8.41 7.65 17.87
C ILE A 65 -9.30 7.74 16.62
N ALA A 66 -9.26 8.86 15.90
CA ALA A 66 -9.98 9.00 14.63
C ALA A 66 -9.51 7.96 13.59
N LEU A 67 -8.23 7.59 13.58
CA LEU A 67 -7.67 6.62 12.65
C LEU A 67 -8.21 5.19 12.87
N ALA A 68 -8.42 4.81 14.13
CA ALA A 68 -9.07 3.54 14.47
C ALA A 68 -10.54 3.49 14.00
N ASP A 69 -11.28 4.58 14.15
CA ASP A 69 -12.64 4.69 13.61
C ASP A 69 -12.65 4.69 12.08
N GLN A 70 -11.70 5.39 11.42
CA GLN A 70 -11.55 5.37 9.97
C GLN A 70 -11.26 3.96 9.44
N LEU A 71 -10.38 3.19 10.10
CA LEU A 71 -10.15 1.79 9.74
C LEU A 71 -11.44 0.96 9.83
N ARG A 72 -12.25 1.14 10.88
CA ARG A 72 -13.54 0.44 11.00
C ARG A 72 -14.48 0.80 9.86
N PHE A 73 -14.66 2.09 9.59
CA PHE A 73 -15.51 2.57 8.49
C PHE A 73 -15.00 2.13 7.11
N LEU A 74 -13.69 2.02 6.93
CA LEU A 74 -13.11 1.47 5.71
C LEU A 74 -13.49 0.00 5.53
N ARG A 75 -13.43 -0.82 6.59
CA ARG A 75 -13.76 -2.25 6.54
C ARG A 75 -15.23 -2.55 6.27
N GLU A 76 -16.12 -1.59 6.53
CA GLU A 76 -17.53 -1.68 6.14
C GLU A 76 -17.74 -1.60 4.63
N ARG A 77 -16.77 -1.03 3.88
CA ARG A 77 -16.86 -0.78 2.44
C ARG A 77 -15.90 -1.64 1.64
N VAL A 78 -14.66 -1.79 2.12
CA VAL A 78 -13.61 -2.61 1.52
C VAL A 78 -13.36 -3.82 2.42
N PRO A 79 -13.51 -5.06 1.95
CA PRO A 79 -13.38 -6.26 2.77
C PRO A 79 -11.91 -6.61 3.09
N LEU A 80 -11.21 -5.70 3.77
CA LEU A 80 -9.85 -5.92 4.26
C LEU A 80 -9.86 -6.95 5.40
N SER A 81 -8.94 -7.90 5.34
CA SER A 81 -8.69 -8.86 6.41
C SER A 81 -7.76 -8.28 7.47
N ASP A 82 -7.70 -8.92 8.63
CA ASP A 82 -6.74 -8.53 9.69
C ASP A 82 -5.29 -8.75 9.22
N ALA A 83 -5.07 -9.74 8.36
CA ALA A 83 -3.79 -10.00 7.71
C ALA A 83 -3.35 -8.84 6.81
N ASP A 84 -4.28 -8.19 6.10
CA ASP A 84 -3.94 -7.03 5.25
C ASP A 84 -3.51 -5.83 6.10
N VAL A 85 -4.22 -5.59 7.20
CA VAL A 85 -3.91 -4.50 8.13
C VAL A 85 -2.56 -4.71 8.79
N THR A 86 -2.29 -5.92 9.29
CA THR A 86 -0.99 -6.27 9.90
C THR A 86 0.15 -6.21 8.87
N ALA A 87 -0.09 -6.68 7.64
CA ALA A 87 0.89 -6.63 6.56
C ALA A 87 1.27 -5.19 6.17
N ALA A 88 0.29 -4.28 6.08
CA ALA A 88 0.56 -2.89 5.73
C ALA A 88 1.18 -2.08 6.88
N THR A 89 0.78 -2.37 8.12
CA THR A 89 1.17 -1.53 9.28
C THR A 89 2.38 -2.05 10.04
N GLY A 90 2.75 -3.33 9.85
CA GLY A 90 3.76 -4.01 10.66
C GLY A 90 3.33 -4.25 12.11
N ALA A 91 2.07 -3.99 12.46
CA ALA A 91 1.52 -4.35 13.77
C ALA A 91 1.26 -5.86 13.87
N ASP A 92 1.29 -6.37 15.09
CA ASP A 92 0.79 -7.72 15.36
C ASP A 92 -0.75 -7.76 15.37
N GLU A 93 -1.30 -8.97 15.30
CA GLU A 93 -2.74 -9.23 15.21
C GLU A 93 -3.51 -8.74 16.45
N GLU A 94 -2.94 -8.86 17.65
CA GLU A 94 -3.58 -8.40 18.89
C GLU A 94 -3.67 -6.87 18.91
N THR A 95 -2.62 -6.18 18.47
CA THR A 95 -2.59 -4.73 18.34
C THR A 95 -3.59 -4.23 17.30
N ALA A 96 -3.64 -4.87 16.11
CA ALA A 96 -4.61 -4.51 15.08
C ALA A 96 -6.06 -4.72 15.54
N LEU A 97 -6.34 -5.82 16.25
CA LEU A 97 -7.64 -6.08 16.86
C LEU A 97 -7.98 -5.02 17.94
N ALA A 98 -7.01 -4.65 18.78
CA ALA A 98 -7.21 -3.63 19.80
C ALA A 98 -7.56 -2.25 19.22
N TRP A 99 -7.07 -1.91 18.02
CA TRP A 99 -7.48 -0.71 17.31
C TRP A 99 -8.93 -0.79 16.83
N LEU A 100 -9.32 -1.91 16.22
CA LEU A 100 -10.70 -2.12 15.73
C LEU A 100 -11.73 -2.07 16.87
N GLU A 101 -11.35 -2.57 18.05
CA GLU A 101 -12.15 -2.52 19.27
C GLU A 101 -12.06 -1.16 20.00
N ARG A 102 -11.26 -0.21 19.48
CA ARG A 102 -10.98 1.11 20.08
C ARG A 102 -10.43 1.03 21.51
N ARG A 103 -9.75 -0.06 21.86
CA ARG A 103 -9.06 -0.23 23.14
C ARG A 103 -7.75 0.54 23.18
N VAL A 104 -7.05 0.60 22.05
CA VAL A 104 -5.79 1.31 21.86
C VAL A 104 -5.89 2.12 20.57
N ALA A 105 -5.16 3.22 20.49
CA ALA A 105 -5.12 4.04 19.30
C ALA A 105 -3.76 3.85 18.56
N PRO A 106 -3.77 3.71 17.22
CA PRO A 106 -2.55 3.51 16.41
C PRO A 106 -1.61 4.70 16.47
N ALA A 107 -0.36 4.51 16.92
CA ALA A 107 0.59 5.60 17.13
C ALA A 107 1.90 5.43 16.35
N GLY A 108 2.67 6.52 16.19
CA GLY A 108 3.99 6.50 15.57
C GLY A 108 3.96 6.01 14.12
N GLU A 109 4.91 5.15 13.76
CA GLU A 109 5.05 4.61 12.41
C GLU A 109 3.83 3.79 11.99
N GLN A 110 3.29 2.96 12.89
CA GLN A 110 2.07 2.19 12.64
C GLN A 110 0.87 3.08 12.26
N ALA A 111 0.76 4.25 12.88
CA ALA A 111 -0.27 5.23 12.52
C ALA A 111 -0.06 5.82 11.13
N ALA A 112 1.18 6.14 10.77
CA ALA A 112 1.51 6.61 9.43
C ALA A 112 1.14 5.56 8.38
N ARG A 113 1.59 4.31 8.58
CA ARG A 113 1.27 3.19 7.67
C ARG A 113 -0.23 2.93 7.54
N LEU A 114 -0.97 3.01 8.66
CA LEU A 114 -2.41 2.82 8.63
C LEU A 114 -3.12 3.95 7.87
N SER A 115 -2.67 5.20 8.04
CA SER A 115 -3.21 6.34 7.28
C SER A 115 -2.96 6.22 5.78
N GLU A 116 -1.78 5.73 5.39
CA GLU A 116 -1.41 5.46 4.01
C GLU A 116 -2.26 4.33 3.40
N LEU A 117 -2.49 3.24 4.15
CA LEU A 117 -3.39 2.17 3.74
C LEU A 117 -4.81 2.69 3.49
N ILE A 118 -5.34 3.52 4.39
CA ILE A 118 -6.66 4.12 4.24
C ILE A 118 -6.71 4.98 2.97
N ALA A 119 -5.73 5.87 2.79
CA ALA A 119 -5.66 6.75 1.62
C ALA A 119 -5.51 5.98 0.30
N ALA A 120 -4.76 4.87 0.28
CA ALA A 120 -4.66 3.99 -0.87
C ALA A 120 -6.00 3.35 -1.22
N CYS A 121 -6.72 2.80 -0.22
CA CYS A 121 -8.02 2.20 -0.43
C CYS A 121 -9.05 3.22 -0.92
N GLU A 122 -9.16 4.38 -0.27
CA GLU A 122 -10.10 5.44 -0.66
C GLU A 122 -9.90 5.90 -2.10
N ARG A 123 -8.64 5.99 -2.54
CA ARG A 123 -8.29 6.33 -3.92
C ARG A 123 -8.73 5.23 -4.89
N LEU A 124 -8.49 3.96 -4.56
CA LEU A 124 -8.90 2.82 -5.39
C LEU A 124 -10.42 2.65 -5.48
N GLU A 125 -11.17 2.99 -4.43
CA GLU A 125 -12.64 2.95 -4.43
C GLU A 125 -13.28 3.86 -5.49
N VAL A 126 -12.56 4.88 -5.97
CA VAL A 126 -13.04 5.77 -7.03
C VAL A 126 -13.08 5.07 -8.40
N SER A 127 -12.14 4.15 -8.68
CA SER A 127 -12.00 3.50 -10.00
C SER A 127 -12.27 2.00 -10.01
N SER A 128 -12.28 1.37 -8.84
CA SER A 128 -12.35 -0.08 -8.67
C SER A 128 -13.49 -0.48 -7.76
N ARG A 129 -14.01 -1.70 -7.95
CA ARG A 129 -14.98 -2.28 -7.02
C ARG A 129 -14.31 -2.54 -5.68
N PRO A 130 -14.97 -2.23 -4.55
CA PRO A 130 -14.37 -2.42 -3.24
C PRO A 130 -13.87 -3.85 -2.99
N ASP A 131 -14.60 -4.86 -3.46
CA ASP A 131 -14.23 -6.28 -3.30
C ASP A 131 -12.94 -6.67 -4.06
N ALA A 132 -12.55 -5.92 -5.09
CA ALA A 132 -11.35 -6.18 -5.88
C ALA A 132 -10.08 -5.52 -5.29
N ILE A 133 -10.25 -4.61 -4.31
CA ILE A 133 -9.13 -3.86 -3.71
C ILE A 133 -8.18 -4.77 -2.92
N PRO A 134 -8.65 -5.67 -2.04
CA PRO A 134 -7.75 -6.58 -1.30
C PRO A 134 -6.91 -7.45 -2.23
N ASP A 135 -7.50 -7.94 -3.32
CA ASP A 135 -6.79 -8.75 -4.32
C ASP A 135 -5.65 -7.97 -4.99
N TRP A 136 -5.87 -6.70 -5.31
CA TRP A 136 -4.83 -5.83 -5.86
C TRP A 136 -3.72 -5.55 -4.84
N LEU A 137 -4.11 -5.24 -3.60
CA LEU A 137 -3.18 -4.95 -2.50
C LEU A 137 -2.24 -6.12 -2.18
N ASN A 138 -2.71 -7.35 -2.39
CA ASN A 138 -1.93 -8.58 -2.19
C ASN A 138 -1.18 -9.06 -3.44
N ARG A 139 -1.44 -8.48 -4.61
CA ARG A 139 -0.80 -8.88 -5.86
C ARG A 139 0.58 -8.26 -5.97
N THR A 140 1.56 -9.06 -6.39
CA THR A 140 2.91 -8.56 -6.68
C THR A 140 2.90 -7.65 -7.90
N VAL A 141 3.46 -6.45 -7.77
CA VAL A 141 3.53 -5.47 -8.86
C VAL A 141 4.98 -5.31 -9.32
N PRO A 142 5.31 -5.53 -10.60
CA PRO A 142 6.69 -5.44 -11.09
C PRO A 142 7.35 -4.09 -10.84
N VAL A 143 6.62 -2.99 -11.00
CA VAL A 143 7.15 -1.63 -10.80
C VAL A 143 7.50 -1.33 -9.34
N LEU A 144 6.92 -2.07 -8.38
CA LEU A 144 7.29 -2.05 -6.96
C LEU A 144 8.51 -2.93 -6.64
N GLY A 145 9.25 -3.38 -7.65
CA GLY A 145 10.34 -4.34 -7.51
C GLY A 145 9.82 -5.75 -7.22
N GLY A 146 8.60 -6.09 -7.68
CA GLY A 146 7.96 -7.37 -7.42
C GLY A 146 7.31 -7.50 -6.03
N ARG A 147 7.26 -6.42 -5.25
CA ARG A 147 6.56 -6.37 -3.96
C ARG A 147 5.06 -6.20 -4.16
N THR A 148 4.30 -6.56 -3.12
CA THR A 148 2.88 -6.21 -3.03
C THR A 148 2.73 -4.75 -2.61
N PRO A 149 1.62 -4.08 -2.97
CA PRO A 149 1.31 -2.75 -2.44
C PRO A 149 1.32 -2.68 -0.91
N LEU A 150 0.81 -3.71 -0.22
CA LEU A 150 0.88 -3.78 1.25
C LEU A 150 2.32 -3.74 1.76
N ALA A 151 3.21 -4.53 1.14
CA ALA A 151 4.62 -4.54 1.52
C ALA A 151 5.35 -3.23 1.17
N ALA A 152 4.92 -2.52 0.14
CA ALA A 152 5.44 -1.20 -0.19
C ALA A 152 4.98 -0.13 0.81
N ILE A 153 3.70 -0.13 1.21
CA ILE A 153 3.17 0.74 2.27
C ILE A 153 3.93 0.50 3.57
N ALA A 154 4.07 -0.77 3.98
CA ALA A 154 4.82 -1.16 5.17
C ALA A 154 6.26 -0.64 5.20
N ALA A 155 6.87 -0.50 4.02
CA ALA A 155 8.25 -0.06 3.87
C ALA A 155 8.45 1.47 3.82
N GLY A 156 7.39 2.30 3.76
CA GLY A 156 7.57 3.74 3.52
C GLY A 156 7.13 4.24 2.16
N ASP A 157 6.84 3.35 1.21
CA ASP A 157 6.80 3.69 -0.21
C ASP A 157 5.39 4.05 -0.70
N TYR A 158 4.56 4.66 0.16
CA TYR A 158 3.17 4.98 -0.16
C TYR A 158 3.03 5.88 -1.40
N GLU A 159 3.88 6.89 -1.56
CA GLU A 159 3.83 7.79 -2.73
C GLU A 159 3.95 7.02 -4.06
N LEU A 160 4.75 5.96 -4.07
CA LEU A 160 4.88 5.08 -5.24
C LEU A 160 3.58 4.29 -5.47
N VAL A 161 2.98 3.75 -4.40
CA VAL A 161 1.70 3.04 -4.46
C VAL A 161 0.57 3.96 -4.93
N ALA A 162 0.53 5.21 -4.43
CA ALA A 162 -0.44 6.21 -4.81
C ALA A 162 -0.33 6.56 -6.30
N GLY A 163 0.89 6.75 -6.83
CA GLY A 163 1.10 6.99 -8.26
C GLY A 163 0.57 5.84 -9.15
N ILE A 164 0.81 4.58 -8.76
CA ILE A 164 0.28 3.43 -9.50
C ILE A 164 -1.25 3.38 -9.42
N ALA A 165 -1.82 3.68 -8.25
CA ALA A 165 -3.27 3.75 -8.08
C ALA A 165 -3.88 4.88 -8.93
N GLU A 166 -3.19 6.01 -9.09
CA GLU A 166 -3.62 7.12 -9.97
C GLU A 166 -3.54 6.76 -11.45
N ASP A 167 -2.47 6.11 -11.90
CA ASP A 167 -2.35 5.59 -13.27
C ASP A 167 -3.47 4.59 -13.62
N LEU A 168 -4.02 3.91 -12.61
CA LEU A 168 -5.18 3.03 -12.76
C LEU A 168 -6.51 3.81 -12.87
N ILE A 169 -6.57 5.03 -12.31
CA ILE A 169 -7.75 5.92 -12.29
C ILE A 169 -7.83 6.78 -13.56
N ASP A 170 -6.73 7.37 -14.02
CA ASP A 170 -6.72 8.35 -15.11
C ASP A 170 -5.51 8.15 -16.05
N PRO A 171 -5.68 7.96 -17.38
CA PRO A 171 -4.55 7.90 -18.29
C PRO A 171 -3.93 9.29 -18.48
N PRO A 172 -2.59 9.42 -18.61
CA PRO A 172 -2.00 10.63 -19.15
C PRO A 172 -2.53 10.83 -20.57
N PHE A 173 -3.25 11.94 -20.77
CA PHE A 173 -3.84 12.46 -22.00
C PHE A 173 -3.50 11.67 -23.28
N THR A 174 -4.50 10.98 -23.84
CA THR A 174 -4.44 10.40 -25.20
C THR A 174 -4.40 11.50 -26.26
#